data_AF-A0A0D0GJK7-F1
#
_entry.id   AF-A0A0D0GJK7-F1
#
_cell.length_a   1.000
_cell.length_b   1.000
_cell.length_c   1.000
_cell.angle_alpha   90.00
_cell.angle_beta   90.00
_cell.angle_gamma   90.00
#
_symmetry.space_group_name_H-M   'P 1'
#
loop_
_entity.id
_entity.type
_entity.pdbx_description
1 polymer ?
#
loop_
_entity_poly.entity_id
_entity_poly.type
_entity_poly.pdbx_seq_one_letter_code
_entity_poly.pdbx_strand_id
1 'polypeptide(L)'
;MAQQPVEITGSIKKQTGKPIRLFKVSDGKTVETSTVKPDKEGRFGFVFYPEYEGLYVVGLGNEMSPNDNYKFYFKGGEKLSLTLLDTGYVLNGKLNSKENVVLTQWHDLVNPIEQKSINFMKTQSTYVDFFPQLEATAVKAKGFLNGKATGNKKFDQAIKGILKLDMASYATNFLNTPRSAHPSVEEYSPYYSQMKATDFAENTRQVYSYPWGQRVLSALVSVDMRKDGVKYKSGLEGMKDFFSYLPNDTLKGDMVLQTASGYKSFSDYQSLMAAYGKYVLTKEQKLKSEQIMSPLLTYKAGEASLDFSYPDHTGKMVSMKDLKGKVVLIDVWATWCGPCKGEIPHLK
;
A
#
# COMPACT_ATOMS: atom_id res chain seq x y z
N MET A 1 22.39 7.80 19.82
CA MET A 1 21.59 8.88 20.43
C MET A 1 20.16 8.37 20.56
N ALA A 2 19.54 8.49 21.74
CA ALA A 2 18.13 8.11 21.90
C ALA A 2 17.27 8.99 21.00
N GLN A 3 16.32 8.37 20.29
CA GLN A 3 15.44 9.08 19.38
C GLN A 3 14.50 9.98 20.20
N GLN A 4 14.38 11.25 19.83
CA GLN A 4 13.47 12.18 20.49
C GLN A 4 12.03 11.96 20.00
N PRO A 5 11.02 12.12 20.89
CA PRO A 5 9.64 11.94 20.50
C PRO A 5 9.18 13.06 19.54
N VAL A 6 8.20 12.73 18.72
CA VAL A 6 7.40 13.67 17.94
C VAL A 6 6.09 13.92 18.67
N GLU A 7 5.66 15.17 18.75
CA GLU A 7 4.40 15.58 19.35
C GLU A 7 3.45 16.14 18.28
N ILE A 8 2.26 15.55 18.15
CA ILE A 8 1.18 16.09 17.32
C ILE A 8 0.08 16.59 18.25
N THR A 9 -0.36 17.82 18.04
CA THR A 9 -1.53 18.40 18.70
C THR A 9 -2.50 18.90 17.64
N GLY A 10 -3.79 18.70 17.82
CA GLY A 10 -4.73 19.23 16.84
C GLY A 10 -6.16 19.26 17.29
N SER A 11 -7.00 19.78 16.42
CA SER A 11 -8.44 19.79 16.57
C SER A 11 -9.13 19.40 15.26
N ILE A 12 -10.36 18.91 15.36
CA ILE A 12 -11.24 18.69 14.20
C ILE A 12 -12.34 19.75 14.19
N LYS A 13 -12.52 20.41 13.05
CA LYS A 13 -13.53 21.47 12.90
C LYS A 13 -14.95 20.91 12.97
N LYS A 14 -15.20 19.75 12.35
CA LYS A 14 -16.49 19.07 12.32
C LYS A 14 -16.39 17.72 12.99
N GLN A 15 -17.05 17.55 14.13
CA GLN A 15 -17.06 16.27 14.81
C GLN A 15 -17.83 15.23 13.99
N THR A 16 -17.15 14.12 13.69
CA THR A 16 -17.72 13.01 12.91
C THR A 16 -17.96 11.74 13.74
N GLY A 17 -17.51 11.75 15.01
CA GLY A 17 -17.46 10.56 15.87
C GLY A 17 -16.39 9.54 15.47
N LYS A 18 -15.71 9.73 14.33
CA LYS A 18 -14.61 8.86 13.89
C LYS A 18 -13.34 9.16 14.69
N PRO A 19 -12.52 8.14 14.99
CA PRO A 19 -11.22 8.37 15.59
C PRO A 19 -10.26 9.00 14.58
N ILE A 20 -9.27 9.72 15.10
CA ILE A 20 -8.09 10.15 14.35
C ILE A 20 -7.04 9.04 14.45
N ARG A 21 -6.39 8.74 13.34
CA ARG A 21 -5.36 7.71 13.25
C ARG A 21 -4.03 8.32 12.81
N LEU A 22 -2.96 7.72 13.30
CA LEU A 22 -1.59 7.96 12.87
C LEU A 22 -1.08 6.70 12.19
N PHE A 23 -0.59 6.84 10.97
CA PHE A 23 -0.02 5.74 10.20
C PHE A 23 1.44 6.01 9.89
N LYS A 24 2.25 4.96 9.97
CA LYS A 24 3.56 4.92 9.30
C LYS A 24 3.40 4.38 7.87
N VAL A 25 4.44 4.53 7.08
CA VAL A 25 4.59 3.99 5.73
C VAL A 25 5.57 2.83 5.79
N SER A 26 5.15 1.67 5.29
CA SER A 26 5.99 0.48 5.15
C SER A 26 5.71 -0.15 3.80
N ASP A 27 6.75 -0.33 2.98
CA ASP A 27 6.68 -1.00 1.67
C ASP A 27 5.57 -0.47 0.75
N GLY A 28 5.35 0.85 0.81
CA GLY A 28 4.39 1.54 -0.04
C GLY A 28 2.93 1.39 0.42
N LYS A 29 2.75 1.04 1.70
CA LYS A 29 1.45 0.89 2.38
C LYS A 29 1.45 1.71 3.66
N THR A 30 0.28 2.17 4.05
CA THR A 30 0.04 2.70 5.39
C THR A 30 -0.16 1.57 6.38
N VAL A 31 0.43 1.71 7.57
CA VAL A 31 0.26 0.80 8.71
C VAL A 31 -0.16 1.65 9.91
N GLU A 32 -1.33 1.37 10.48
CA GLU A 32 -1.82 2.10 11.65
C GLU A 32 -0.86 1.86 12.83
N THR A 33 -0.44 2.93 13.47
CA THR A 33 0.48 2.90 14.63
C THR A 33 -0.21 3.33 15.92
N SER A 34 -1.20 4.21 15.82
CA SER A 34 -1.92 4.75 16.97
C SER A 34 -3.26 5.33 16.51
N THR A 35 -4.22 5.35 17.44
CA THR A 35 -5.54 5.93 17.23
C THR A 35 -6.03 6.66 18.47
N VAL A 36 -6.73 7.78 18.29
CA VAL A 36 -7.27 8.62 19.36
C VAL A 36 -8.68 9.07 18.99
N LYS A 37 -9.61 9.00 19.94
CA LYS A 37 -10.92 9.66 19.82
C LYS A 37 -10.77 11.12 20.25
N PRO A 38 -11.17 12.09 19.41
CA PRO A 38 -11.21 13.48 19.83
C PRO A 38 -12.07 13.70 21.08
N ASP A 39 -11.73 14.69 21.90
CA ASP A 39 -12.55 15.09 23.04
C ASP A 39 -13.83 15.84 22.63
N LYS A 40 -14.58 16.33 23.62
CA LYS A 40 -15.85 17.06 23.40
C LYS A 40 -15.66 18.38 22.64
N GLU A 41 -14.46 18.96 22.67
CA GLU A 41 -14.09 20.15 21.93
C GLU A 41 -13.42 19.80 20.58
N GLY A 42 -13.34 18.51 20.23
CA GLY A 42 -12.72 18.02 19.01
C GLY A 42 -11.20 17.99 19.05
N ARG A 43 -10.55 18.15 20.21
CA ARG A 43 -9.09 18.13 20.34
C ARG A 43 -8.55 16.70 20.37
N PHE A 44 -7.35 16.51 19.83
CA PHE A 44 -6.63 15.25 19.83
C PHE A 44 -5.11 15.49 19.92
N GLY A 45 -4.35 14.45 20.23
CA GLY A 45 -2.89 14.51 20.18
C GLY A 45 -2.24 13.13 20.11
N PHE A 46 -1.00 13.11 19.63
CA PHE A 46 -0.16 11.92 19.55
C PHE A 46 1.23 12.24 20.09
N VAL A 47 1.86 11.28 20.77
CA VAL A 47 3.28 11.28 21.11
C VAL A 47 3.86 9.96 20.68
N PHE A 48 4.88 9.97 19.83
CA PHE A 48 5.48 8.74 19.31
C PHE A 48 6.97 8.93 18.98
N TYR A 49 7.70 7.82 18.89
CA TYR A 49 9.10 7.81 18.47
C TYR A 49 9.15 7.37 17.00
N PRO A 50 9.53 8.25 16.06
CA PRO A 50 9.42 7.94 14.63
C PRO A 50 10.44 6.86 14.24
N GLU A 51 10.00 5.66 13.85
CA GLU A 51 10.90 4.57 13.41
C GLU A 51 11.89 4.96 12.29
N TYR A 52 11.54 5.97 11.48
CA TYR A 52 12.38 6.51 10.44
C TYR A 52 12.11 8.01 10.23
N GLU A 53 13.01 8.69 9.54
CA GLU A 53 12.77 10.05 9.04
C GLU A 53 12.10 9.97 7.68
N GLY A 54 10.86 10.46 7.55
CA GLY A 54 10.07 10.26 6.35
C GLY A 54 8.61 10.66 6.48
N LEU A 55 7.80 10.16 5.54
CA LEU A 55 6.36 10.39 5.54
C LEU A 55 5.64 9.56 6.62
N TYR A 56 4.69 10.21 7.27
CA TYR A 56 3.64 9.65 8.10
C TYR A 56 2.30 10.21 7.64
N VAL A 57 1.21 9.58 8.05
CA VAL A 57 -0.15 10.00 7.69
C VAL A 57 -0.98 10.23 8.93
N VAL A 58 -1.72 11.33 8.98
CA VAL A 58 -2.70 11.62 10.04
C VAL A 58 -4.03 11.90 9.38
N GLY A 59 -5.10 11.29 9.90
CA GLY A 59 -6.43 11.50 9.32
C GLY A 59 -7.55 10.71 9.97
N LEU A 60 -8.74 10.87 9.37
CA LEU A 60 -9.98 10.20 9.74
C LEU A 60 -10.21 8.91 8.92
N GLY A 61 -9.39 8.72 7.88
CA GLY A 61 -9.44 7.57 6.98
C GLY A 61 -8.98 6.27 7.63
N ASN A 62 -8.74 5.26 6.81
CA ASN A 62 -8.15 3.99 7.19
C ASN A 62 -6.88 3.74 6.37
N GLU A 63 -6.20 2.63 6.63
CA GLU A 63 -4.96 2.21 5.99
C GLU A 63 -5.11 1.76 4.53
N MET A 64 -6.33 1.57 4.04
CA MET A 64 -6.55 1.08 2.68
C MET A 64 -6.69 2.19 1.64
N SER A 65 -7.10 3.39 2.07
CA SER A 65 -7.46 4.47 1.15
C SER A 65 -6.90 5.84 1.56
N PRO A 66 -6.52 6.70 0.59
CA PRO A 66 -6.13 8.09 0.83
C PRO A 66 -7.26 9.01 1.31
N ASN A 67 -8.52 8.56 1.34
CA ASN A 67 -9.63 9.38 1.79
C ASN A 67 -9.41 9.93 3.20
N ASP A 68 -9.59 11.25 3.35
CA ASP A 68 -9.51 11.96 4.64
C ASP A 68 -8.22 11.71 5.43
N ASN A 69 -7.13 11.43 4.71
CA ASN A 69 -5.80 11.13 5.23
C ASN A 69 -4.78 12.12 4.66
N TYR A 70 -3.97 12.73 5.52
CA TYR A 70 -3.04 13.80 5.15
C TYR A 70 -1.60 13.43 5.48
N LYS A 71 -0.69 13.74 4.55
CA LYS A 71 0.72 13.39 4.62
C LYS A 71 1.51 14.46 5.36
N PHE A 72 2.35 14.02 6.31
CA PHE A 72 3.27 14.85 7.06
C PHE A 72 4.66 14.22 7.04
N TYR A 73 5.70 15.02 7.16
CA TYR A 73 7.09 14.56 7.25
C TYR A 73 7.60 14.72 8.67
N PHE A 74 8.22 13.69 9.22
CA PHE A 74 8.76 13.74 10.58
C PHE A 74 10.21 13.27 10.67
N LYS A 75 10.97 13.95 11.53
CA LYS A 75 12.17 13.44 12.20
C LYS A 75 12.00 13.59 13.71
N GLY A 76 12.80 12.85 14.49
CA GLY A 76 12.71 12.88 15.95
C GLY A 76 12.85 14.29 16.52
N GLY A 77 12.03 14.62 17.54
CA GLY A 77 12.05 15.92 18.22
C GLY A 77 11.15 17.00 17.59
N GLU A 78 10.40 16.69 16.53
CA GLU A 78 9.52 17.65 15.88
C GLU A 78 8.15 17.79 16.54
N LYS A 79 7.52 18.95 16.32
CA LYS A 79 6.14 19.22 16.72
C LYS A 79 5.29 19.52 15.49
N LEU A 80 4.04 19.07 15.54
CA LEU A 80 3.01 19.43 14.57
C LEU A 80 1.78 19.95 15.32
N SER A 81 1.26 21.09 14.88
CA SER A 81 -0.03 21.60 15.33
C SER A 81 -0.93 21.85 14.12
N LEU A 82 -2.13 21.28 14.12
CA LEU A 82 -3.05 21.37 12.98
C LEU A 82 -4.53 21.42 13.35
N THR A 83 -5.34 21.96 12.45
CA THR A 83 -6.80 21.84 12.47
C THR A 83 -7.26 21.05 11.25
N LEU A 84 -7.92 19.91 11.47
CA LEU A 84 -8.54 19.12 10.42
C LEU A 84 -9.87 19.78 10.00
N LEU A 85 -10.02 20.00 8.70
CA LEU A 85 -11.19 20.59 8.06
C LEU A 85 -12.01 19.52 7.33
N ASP A 86 -13.16 19.90 6.77
CA ASP A 86 -14.03 18.98 6.01
C ASP A 86 -13.36 18.42 4.74
N THR A 87 -12.46 19.21 4.14
CA THR A 87 -11.82 18.93 2.84
C THR A 87 -10.30 19.13 2.86
N GLY A 88 -9.67 19.17 4.03
CA GLY A 88 -8.24 19.49 4.13
C GLY A 88 -7.78 19.69 5.57
N TYR A 89 -6.69 20.40 5.74
CA TYR A 89 -6.21 20.81 7.05
C TYR A 89 -5.51 22.17 6.96
N VAL A 90 -5.33 22.81 8.11
CA VAL A 90 -4.45 23.97 8.24
C VAL A 90 -3.46 23.75 9.37
N LEU A 91 -2.24 24.24 9.21
CA LEU A 91 -1.25 24.25 10.29
C LEU A 91 -1.53 25.41 11.24
N ASN A 92 -1.36 25.16 12.54
CA ASN A 92 -1.53 26.14 13.60
C ASN A 92 -0.16 26.58 14.15
N GLY A 93 -0.02 27.86 14.47
CA GLY A 93 1.18 28.38 15.13
C GLY A 93 2.47 28.34 14.27
N LYS A 94 3.62 28.49 14.94
CA LYS A 94 4.94 28.64 14.30
C LYS A 94 5.93 27.49 14.55
N LEU A 95 5.51 26.45 15.27
CA LEU A 95 6.39 25.34 15.68
C LEU A 95 6.47 24.20 14.66
N ASN A 96 5.69 24.25 13.58
CA ASN A 96 5.72 23.24 12.52
C ASN A 96 7.03 23.32 11.74
N SER A 97 7.58 22.16 11.38
CA SER A 97 8.83 22.08 10.61
C SER A 97 8.69 22.71 9.22
N LYS A 98 9.81 23.18 8.65
CA LYS A 98 9.84 23.77 7.31
C LYS A 98 9.35 22.77 6.25
N GLU A 99 9.67 21.50 6.45
CA GLU A 99 9.24 20.35 5.66
C GLU A 99 7.70 20.25 5.63
N ASN A 100 7.04 20.31 6.79
CA ASN A 100 5.59 20.27 6.85
C ASN A 100 4.93 21.54 6.30
N VAL A 101 5.55 22.72 6.47
CA VAL A 101 5.07 23.95 5.81
C VAL A 101 5.10 23.81 4.29
N VAL A 102 6.16 23.26 3.70
CA VAL A 102 6.25 23.01 2.26
C VAL A 102 5.22 21.96 1.82
N LEU A 103 5.03 20.89 2.58
CA LEU A 103 3.99 19.89 2.29
C LEU A 103 2.57 20.44 2.37
N THR A 104 2.29 21.36 3.30
CA THR A 104 0.98 22.03 3.37
C THR A 104 0.75 22.95 2.17
N GLN A 105 1.76 23.74 1.78
CA GLN A 105 1.66 24.54 0.55
C GLN A 105 1.41 23.68 -0.70
N TRP A 106 2.00 22.49 -0.74
CA TRP A 106 1.75 21.54 -1.81
C TRP A 106 0.33 20.97 -1.74
N HIS A 107 -0.11 20.54 -0.54
CA HIS A 107 -1.47 20.08 -0.31
C HIS A 107 -2.49 21.13 -0.77
N ASP A 108 -2.33 22.39 -0.39
CA ASP A 108 -3.23 23.47 -0.79
C ASP A 108 -3.30 23.65 -2.31
N LEU A 109 -2.16 23.51 -3.00
CA LEU A 109 -2.09 23.59 -4.46
C LEU A 109 -2.87 22.47 -5.15
N VAL A 110 -2.73 21.23 -4.65
CA VAL A 110 -3.32 20.03 -5.27
C VAL A 110 -4.69 19.64 -4.71
N ASN A 111 -5.11 20.24 -3.59
CA ASN A 111 -6.35 19.89 -2.91
C ASN A 111 -7.56 19.90 -3.86
N PRO A 112 -7.72 20.86 -4.79
CA PRO A 112 -8.87 20.85 -5.69
C PRO A 112 -8.97 19.60 -6.58
N ILE A 113 -7.84 19.08 -7.09
CA ILE A 113 -7.82 17.84 -7.87
C ILE A 113 -7.87 16.59 -6.97
N GLU A 114 -7.28 16.66 -5.77
CA GLU A 114 -7.39 15.61 -4.77
C GLU A 114 -8.84 15.38 -4.34
N GLN A 115 -9.63 16.43 -4.11
CA GLN A 115 -11.04 16.29 -3.74
C GLN A 115 -11.85 15.59 -4.84
N LYS A 116 -11.66 16.01 -6.10
CA LYS A 116 -12.36 15.40 -7.25
C LYS A 116 -11.95 13.97 -7.54
N SER A 117 -10.71 13.61 -7.21
CA SER A 117 -10.14 12.29 -7.47
C SER A 117 -10.31 11.35 -6.29
N ILE A 118 -9.71 11.66 -5.14
CA ILE A 118 -9.70 10.80 -3.96
C ILE A 118 -11.02 10.87 -3.22
N ASN A 119 -11.47 12.07 -2.86
CA ASN A 119 -12.70 12.28 -2.12
C ASN A 119 -13.92 12.45 -3.04
N PHE A 120 -13.92 11.75 -4.18
CA PHE A 120 -14.89 11.93 -5.26
C PHE A 120 -16.34 11.73 -4.79
N MET A 121 -16.59 10.93 -3.76
CA MET A 121 -17.93 10.78 -3.18
C MET A 121 -18.50 12.08 -2.56
N LYS A 122 -17.63 13.05 -2.27
CA LYS A 122 -17.98 14.38 -1.74
C LYS A 122 -18.10 15.43 -2.85
N THR A 123 -17.81 15.08 -4.10
CA THR A 123 -17.74 16.04 -5.22
C THR A 123 -18.39 15.46 -6.48
N GLN A 124 -19.29 16.19 -7.12
CA GLN A 124 -19.76 15.81 -8.45
C GLN A 124 -18.76 16.33 -9.51
N SER A 125 -18.01 15.43 -10.16
CA SER A 125 -17.00 15.80 -11.15
C SER A 125 -16.83 14.72 -12.23
N THR A 126 -16.67 15.16 -13.47
CA THR A 126 -16.42 14.36 -14.67
C THR A 126 -15.10 14.79 -15.31
N TYR A 127 -14.64 14.06 -16.33
CA TYR A 127 -13.38 14.39 -16.99
C TYR A 127 -13.40 15.78 -17.65
N VAL A 128 -14.58 16.27 -18.03
CA VAL A 128 -14.80 17.60 -18.64
C VAL A 128 -14.30 18.72 -17.74
N ASP A 129 -14.55 18.66 -16.43
CA ASP A 129 -14.10 19.67 -15.47
C ASP A 129 -12.77 19.30 -14.78
N PHE A 130 -12.44 18.01 -14.71
CA PHE A 130 -11.22 17.55 -14.04
C PHE A 130 -9.97 17.71 -14.90
N PHE A 131 -10.01 17.38 -16.20
CA PHE A 131 -8.81 17.42 -17.06
C PHE A 131 -8.21 18.83 -17.21
N PRO A 132 -9.00 19.89 -17.48
CA PRO A 132 -8.46 21.25 -17.50
C PRO A 132 -7.82 21.66 -16.17
N GLN A 133 -8.41 21.21 -15.04
CA GLN A 133 -7.90 21.51 -13.72
C GLN A 133 -6.62 20.73 -13.39
N LEU A 134 -6.53 19.47 -13.81
CA LEU A 134 -5.33 18.64 -13.71
C LEU A 134 -4.18 19.28 -14.47
N GLU A 135 -4.41 19.74 -15.71
CA GLU A 135 -3.41 20.40 -16.54
C GLU A 135 -2.95 21.72 -15.93
N ALA A 136 -3.88 22.56 -15.49
CA ALA A 136 -3.56 23.82 -14.83
C ALA A 136 -2.74 23.59 -13.54
N THR A 137 -3.05 22.54 -12.78
CA THR A 137 -2.30 22.15 -11.57
C THR A 137 -0.91 21.63 -11.94
N ALA A 138 -0.79 20.81 -13.00
CA ALA A 138 0.48 20.30 -13.49
C ALA A 138 1.42 21.42 -13.96
N VAL A 139 0.90 22.48 -14.59
CA VAL A 139 1.68 23.67 -14.95
C VAL A 139 2.25 24.34 -13.71
N LYS A 140 1.44 24.57 -12.68
CA LYS A 140 1.88 25.17 -11.40
C LYS A 140 2.91 24.28 -10.68
N ALA A 141 2.76 22.95 -10.79
CA ALA A 141 3.67 22.00 -10.15
C ALA A 141 5.12 22.09 -10.67
N LYS A 142 5.35 22.45 -11.95
CA LYS A 142 6.71 22.52 -12.55
C LYS A 142 7.66 23.47 -11.80
N GLY A 143 7.13 24.56 -11.26
CA GLY A 143 7.91 25.57 -10.52
C GLY A 143 7.72 25.52 -9.01
N PHE A 144 6.96 24.56 -8.49
CA PHE A 144 6.50 24.60 -7.09
C PHE A 144 7.65 24.67 -6.08
N LEU A 145 8.74 23.93 -6.31
CA LEU A 145 9.86 23.85 -5.36
C LEU A 145 10.83 25.05 -5.43
N ASN A 146 10.63 26.00 -6.35
CA ASN A 146 11.50 27.16 -6.48
C ASN A 146 11.49 28.00 -5.18
N GLY A 147 12.66 28.16 -4.56
CA GLY A 147 12.80 28.89 -3.30
C GLY A 147 12.23 28.18 -2.07
N LYS A 148 11.93 26.87 -2.15
CA LYS A 148 11.34 26.08 -1.04
C LYS A 148 12.30 25.09 -0.38
N ALA A 149 13.61 25.26 -0.56
CA ALA A 149 14.59 24.41 0.12
C ALA A 149 14.44 24.53 1.64
N THR A 150 14.38 23.39 2.33
CA THR A 150 14.16 23.35 3.78
C THR A 150 15.46 23.37 4.57
N GLY A 151 16.56 22.98 3.91
CA GLY A 151 17.85 22.71 4.54
C GLY A 151 17.98 21.25 5.01
N ASN A 152 16.89 20.48 4.98
CA ASN A 152 16.92 19.04 5.19
C ASN A 152 17.14 18.33 3.85
N LYS A 153 18.39 17.89 3.61
CA LYS A 153 18.77 17.22 2.35
C LYS A 153 17.92 15.97 2.05
N LYS A 154 17.52 15.20 3.06
CA LYS A 154 16.70 13.99 2.85
C LYS A 154 15.30 14.37 2.37
N PHE A 155 14.67 15.34 3.03
CA PHE A 155 13.37 15.87 2.60
C PHE A 155 13.47 16.52 1.21
N ASP A 156 14.44 17.41 0.99
CA ASP A 156 14.59 18.15 -0.27
C ASP A 156 14.86 17.22 -1.47
N GLN A 157 15.44 16.04 -1.23
CA GLN A 157 15.55 14.96 -2.22
C GLN A 157 14.24 14.17 -2.38
N ALA A 158 13.60 13.79 -1.28
CA ALA A 158 12.39 12.96 -1.28
C ALA A 158 11.16 13.69 -1.85
N ILE A 159 11.01 14.99 -1.59
CA ILE A 159 9.84 15.79 -1.94
C ILE A 159 9.57 15.77 -3.45
N LYS A 160 10.61 15.73 -4.29
CA LYS A 160 10.47 15.59 -5.75
C LYS A 160 9.69 14.34 -6.16
N GLY A 161 9.95 13.21 -5.50
CA GLY A 161 9.23 11.96 -5.73
C GLY A 161 7.80 12.00 -5.20
N ILE A 162 7.61 12.61 -4.02
CA ILE A 162 6.29 12.79 -3.40
C ILE A 162 5.35 13.59 -4.31
N LEU A 163 5.82 14.72 -4.85
CA LEU A 163 5.04 15.55 -5.77
C LEU A 163 4.61 14.78 -7.02
N LYS A 164 5.52 14.00 -7.61
CA LYS A 164 5.22 13.18 -8.80
C LYS A 164 4.19 12.10 -8.47
N LEU A 165 4.36 11.41 -7.34
CA LEU A 165 3.44 10.35 -6.91
C LEU A 165 2.07 10.89 -6.52
N ASP A 166 1.97 12.09 -5.95
CA ASP A 166 0.70 12.75 -5.68
C ASP A 166 -0.07 13.02 -6.97
N MET A 167 0.58 13.67 -7.94
CA MET A 167 -0.06 13.96 -9.22
C MET A 167 -0.46 12.68 -9.97
N ALA A 168 0.41 11.67 -9.99
CA ALA A 168 0.10 10.36 -10.57
C ALA A 168 -1.07 9.69 -9.85
N SER A 169 -1.07 9.71 -8.51
CA SER A 169 -2.16 9.17 -7.68
C SER A 169 -3.48 9.83 -8.02
N TYR A 170 -3.54 11.16 -8.06
CA TYR A 170 -4.78 11.89 -8.33
C TYR A 170 -5.26 11.70 -9.77
N ALA A 171 -4.38 11.77 -10.76
CA ALA A 171 -4.74 11.55 -12.15
C ALA A 171 -5.26 10.12 -12.37
N THR A 172 -4.49 9.10 -11.97
CA THR A 172 -4.85 7.71 -12.20
C THR A 172 -6.05 7.25 -11.37
N ASN A 173 -6.19 7.70 -10.11
CA ASN A 173 -7.35 7.34 -9.31
C ASN A 173 -8.65 7.90 -9.91
N PHE A 174 -8.61 9.11 -10.49
CA PHE A 174 -9.78 9.71 -11.14
C PHE A 174 -10.38 8.83 -12.23
N LEU A 175 -9.53 8.24 -13.08
CA LEU A 175 -9.94 7.35 -14.17
C LEU A 175 -10.53 6.02 -13.67
N ASN A 176 -10.16 5.58 -12.47
CA ASN A 176 -10.50 4.27 -11.93
C ASN A 176 -11.62 4.30 -10.87
N THR A 177 -12.25 5.46 -10.64
CA THR A 177 -13.40 5.61 -9.73
C THR A 177 -14.71 5.69 -10.51
N PRO A 178 -15.83 5.12 -10.03
CA PRO A 178 -17.14 5.24 -10.69
C PRO A 178 -17.58 6.69 -10.88
N ARG A 179 -18.03 7.04 -12.09
CA ARG A 179 -18.52 8.40 -12.44
C ARG A 179 -19.71 8.33 -13.40
N SER A 180 -20.46 9.43 -13.51
CA SER A 180 -21.58 9.55 -14.45
C SER A 180 -21.13 9.57 -15.92
N ALA A 181 -19.88 9.94 -16.19
CA ALA A 181 -19.27 9.90 -17.51
C ALA A 181 -17.78 9.51 -17.39
N HIS A 182 -17.32 8.66 -18.30
CA HIS A 182 -15.94 8.20 -18.38
C HIS A 182 -15.34 8.53 -19.76
N PRO A 183 -14.11 9.05 -19.82
CA PRO A 183 -13.44 9.35 -21.09
C PRO A 183 -12.97 8.07 -21.77
N SER A 184 -13.03 8.05 -23.10
CA SER A 184 -12.23 7.15 -23.94
C SER A 184 -10.73 7.46 -23.79
N VAL A 185 -9.87 6.55 -24.26
CA VAL A 185 -8.40 6.74 -24.20
C VAL A 185 -7.98 7.96 -25.03
N GLU A 186 -8.67 8.21 -26.14
CA GLU A 186 -8.46 9.32 -27.05
C GLU A 186 -8.81 10.68 -26.41
N GLU A 187 -9.70 10.67 -25.42
CA GLU A 187 -10.11 11.86 -24.65
C GLU A 187 -9.20 12.13 -23.45
N TYR A 188 -8.24 11.26 -23.14
CA TYR A 188 -7.35 11.46 -22.01
C TYR A 188 -6.60 12.79 -22.14
N SER A 189 -6.54 13.54 -21.03
CA SER A 189 -5.68 14.72 -20.93
C SER A 189 -4.25 14.41 -21.40
N PRO A 190 -3.56 15.33 -22.09
CA PRO A 190 -2.15 15.20 -22.44
C PRO A 190 -1.23 14.91 -21.24
N TYR A 191 -1.68 15.22 -20.02
CA TYR A 191 -0.97 14.88 -18.79
C TYR A 191 -0.69 13.37 -18.66
N TYR A 192 -1.64 12.49 -19.05
CA TYR A 192 -1.47 11.03 -18.93
C TYR A 192 -0.37 10.46 -19.84
N SER A 193 0.04 11.19 -20.87
CA SER A 193 1.15 10.81 -21.75
C SER A 193 2.52 11.17 -21.15
N GLN A 194 2.56 11.99 -20.11
CA GLN A 194 3.79 12.45 -19.44
C GLN A 194 4.25 11.54 -18.30
N MET A 195 3.48 10.51 -17.98
CA MET A 195 3.79 9.55 -16.93
C MET A 195 3.61 8.12 -17.45
N LYS A 196 4.58 7.26 -17.11
CA LYS A 196 4.53 5.82 -17.31
C LYS A 196 4.80 5.11 -15.99
N ALA A 197 4.24 3.91 -15.81
CA ALA A 197 4.52 3.07 -14.66
C ALA A 197 6.03 2.83 -14.47
N THR A 198 6.77 2.69 -15.58
CA THR A 198 8.22 2.51 -15.58
C THR A 198 8.97 3.65 -14.89
N ASP A 199 8.48 4.89 -14.97
CA ASP A 199 9.13 6.07 -14.38
C ASP A 199 9.18 6.01 -12.84
N PHE A 200 8.30 5.19 -12.24
CA PHE A 200 8.17 5.01 -10.80
C PHE A 200 8.68 3.65 -10.31
N ALA A 201 8.95 2.73 -11.24
CA ALA A 201 9.15 1.32 -10.96
C ALA A 201 10.56 0.82 -11.28
N GLU A 202 11.51 1.69 -11.61
CA GLU A 202 12.93 1.28 -11.79
C GLU A 202 13.51 0.68 -10.51
N ASN A 203 13.12 1.22 -9.35
CA ASN A 203 13.52 0.74 -8.03
C ASN A 203 12.36 0.81 -7.03
N THR A 204 12.52 0.15 -5.89
CA THR A 204 11.48 0.08 -4.86
C THR A 204 11.32 1.37 -4.06
N ARG A 205 12.35 2.22 -3.96
CA ARG A 205 12.38 3.35 -3.02
C ARG A 205 11.20 4.32 -3.22
N GLN A 206 10.90 4.70 -4.45
CA GLN A 206 9.81 5.65 -4.71
C GLN A 206 8.45 5.08 -4.27
N VAL A 207 8.19 3.82 -4.63
CA VAL A 207 6.97 3.11 -4.24
C VAL A 207 6.92 2.91 -2.73
N TYR A 208 8.02 2.47 -2.12
CA TYR A 208 8.05 2.07 -0.72
C TYR A 208 7.92 3.23 0.26
N SER A 209 8.42 4.40 -0.13
CA SER A 209 8.39 5.62 0.69
C SER A 209 7.07 6.39 0.61
N TYR A 210 6.12 5.97 -0.23
CA TYR A 210 4.84 6.64 -0.41
C TYR A 210 3.69 5.85 0.21
N PRO A 211 2.82 6.46 1.05
CA PRO A 211 1.75 5.79 1.79
C PRO A 211 0.89 4.79 1.02
N TRP A 212 0.63 5.05 -0.26
CA TRP A 212 -0.16 4.19 -1.13
C TRP A 212 0.58 3.85 -2.43
N GLY A 213 1.92 3.73 -2.36
CA GLY A 213 2.77 3.57 -3.53
C GLY A 213 2.38 2.39 -4.41
N GLN A 214 2.05 1.24 -3.81
CA GLN A 214 1.62 0.07 -4.57
C GLN A 214 0.30 0.32 -5.31
N ARG A 215 -0.64 1.05 -4.69
CA ARG A 215 -1.91 1.44 -5.32
C ARG A 215 -1.68 2.35 -6.52
N VAL A 216 -0.81 3.35 -6.38
CA VAL A 216 -0.48 4.29 -7.47
C VAL A 216 0.20 3.56 -8.61
N LEU A 217 1.16 2.69 -8.31
CA LEU A 217 1.85 1.88 -9.29
C LEU A 217 0.88 1.00 -10.09
N SER A 218 -0.05 0.31 -9.43
CA SER A 218 -1.06 -0.50 -10.12
C SER A 218 -2.00 0.32 -10.98
N ALA A 219 -2.36 1.51 -10.52
CA ALA A 219 -3.20 2.42 -11.28
C ALA A 219 -2.47 2.98 -12.52
N LEU A 220 -1.16 3.25 -12.41
CA LEU A 220 -0.31 3.64 -13.55
C LEU A 220 -0.20 2.53 -14.58
N VAL A 221 0.12 1.29 -14.17
CA VAL A 221 0.18 0.15 -15.09
C VAL A 221 -1.16 -0.05 -15.80
N SER A 222 -2.27 0.06 -15.07
CA SER A 222 -3.61 -0.05 -15.65
C SER A 222 -3.89 1.03 -16.70
N VAL A 223 -3.38 2.25 -16.50
CA VAL A 223 -3.51 3.35 -17.47
C VAL A 223 -2.64 3.10 -18.70
N ASP A 224 -1.39 2.64 -18.53
CA ASP A 224 -0.51 2.32 -19.65
C ASP A 224 -1.04 1.16 -20.49
N MET A 225 -1.54 0.08 -19.85
CA MET A 225 -2.22 -1.02 -20.54
C MET A 225 -3.40 -0.54 -21.38
N ARG A 226 -4.24 0.37 -20.84
CA ARG A 226 -5.37 0.94 -21.59
C ARG A 226 -4.90 1.76 -22.79
N LYS A 227 -3.86 2.59 -22.63
CA LYS A 227 -3.26 3.40 -23.70
C LYS A 227 -2.71 2.54 -24.83
N ASP A 228 -2.18 1.36 -24.50
CA ASP A 228 -1.64 0.40 -25.47
C ASP A 228 -2.72 -0.57 -26.03
N GLY A 229 -3.99 -0.40 -25.65
CA GLY A 229 -5.09 -1.26 -26.11
C GLY A 229 -5.09 -2.67 -25.50
N VAL A 230 -4.32 -2.90 -24.44
CA VAL A 230 -4.26 -4.18 -23.72
C VAL A 230 -5.53 -4.37 -22.88
N LYS A 231 -6.33 -5.38 -23.22
CA LYS A 231 -7.57 -5.69 -22.50
C LYS A 231 -7.27 -6.31 -21.14
N TYR A 232 -8.06 -5.92 -20.13
CA TYR A 232 -8.00 -6.55 -18.81
C TYR A 232 -8.36 -8.04 -18.91
N LYS A 233 -7.54 -8.87 -18.26
CA LYS A 233 -7.79 -10.30 -18.07
C LYS A 233 -7.67 -10.60 -16.58
N SER A 234 -8.49 -11.52 -16.09
CA SER A 234 -8.39 -11.99 -14.71
C SER A 234 -7.30 -13.05 -14.56
N GLY A 235 -6.85 -13.28 -13.32
CA GLY A 235 -5.95 -14.38 -12.99
C GLY A 235 -4.53 -14.23 -13.53
N LEU A 236 -3.88 -15.37 -13.77
CA LEU A 236 -2.45 -15.44 -14.09
C LEU A 236 -2.11 -14.81 -15.44
N GLU A 237 -3.02 -14.86 -16.41
CA GLU A 237 -2.81 -14.28 -17.73
C GLU A 237 -2.77 -12.74 -17.66
N GLY A 238 -3.71 -12.13 -16.94
CA GLY A 238 -3.69 -10.69 -16.72
C GLY A 238 -2.45 -10.22 -15.95
N MET A 239 -1.94 -11.04 -15.03
CA MET A 239 -0.69 -10.74 -14.32
C MET A 239 0.53 -10.74 -15.25
N LYS A 240 0.55 -11.60 -16.28
CA LYS A 240 1.62 -11.60 -17.29
C LYS A 240 1.65 -10.27 -18.02
N ASP A 241 0.49 -9.82 -18.49
CA ASP A 241 0.33 -8.55 -19.20
C ASP A 241 0.68 -7.38 -18.27
N PHE A 242 0.29 -7.43 -17.00
CA PHE A 242 0.68 -6.42 -16.01
C PHE A 242 2.20 -6.37 -15.78
N PHE A 243 2.88 -7.53 -15.69
CA PHE A 243 4.32 -7.59 -15.44
C PHE A 243 5.18 -7.11 -16.60
N SER A 244 4.67 -7.03 -17.83
CA SER A 244 5.43 -6.42 -18.93
C SER A 244 5.63 -4.91 -18.75
N TYR A 245 4.82 -4.27 -17.91
CA TYR A 245 4.92 -2.83 -17.58
C TYR A 245 5.72 -2.55 -16.30
N LEU A 246 6.17 -3.61 -15.61
CA LEU A 246 6.84 -3.50 -14.33
C LEU A 246 8.28 -4.01 -14.44
N PRO A 247 9.31 -3.15 -14.54
CA PRO A 247 10.68 -3.60 -14.81
C PRO A 247 11.35 -4.21 -13.57
N ASN A 248 10.93 -3.86 -12.36
CA ASN A 248 11.56 -4.30 -11.13
C ASN A 248 10.94 -5.58 -10.55
N ASP A 249 11.75 -6.62 -10.40
CA ASP A 249 11.31 -7.93 -9.92
C ASP A 249 10.87 -7.94 -8.46
N THR A 250 11.43 -7.07 -7.61
CA THR A 250 10.96 -6.97 -6.22
C THR A 250 9.53 -6.41 -6.18
N LEU A 251 9.23 -5.40 -6.99
CA LEU A 251 7.86 -4.87 -7.12
C LEU A 251 6.89 -5.90 -7.74
N LYS A 252 7.36 -6.74 -8.67
CA LYS A 252 6.56 -7.89 -9.15
C LYS A 252 6.25 -8.83 -7.98
N GLY A 253 7.22 -9.12 -7.12
CA GLY A 253 7.04 -9.91 -5.91
C GLY A 253 5.95 -9.36 -4.99
N ASP A 254 5.92 -8.04 -4.79
CA ASP A 254 4.87 -7.40 -3.99
C ASP A 254 3.48 -7.58 -4.61
N MET A 255 3.39 -7.49 -5.94
CA MET A 255 2.16 -7.72 -6.68
C MET A 255 1.69 -9.17 -6.57
N VAL A 256 2.60 -10.14 -6.69
CA VAL A 256 2.30 -11.57 -6.46
C VAL A 256 1.70 -11.74 -5.08
N LEU A 257 2.33 -11.19 -4.03
CA LEU A 257 1.84 -11.31 -2.66
C LEU A 257 0.53 -10.54 -2.42
N GLN A 258 0.32 -9.42 -3.11
CA GLN A 258 -0.94 -8.70 -3.07
C GLN A 258 -2.07 -9.55 -3.65
N THR A 259 -1.87 -10.16 -4.82
CA THR A 259 -2.85 -11.08 -5.40
C THR A 259 -3.08 -12.30 -4.51
N ALA A 260 -2.01 -12.91 -4.00
CA ALA A 260 -2.08 -14.07 -3.11
C ALA A 260 -2.92 -13.79 -1.86
N SER A 261 -2.81 -12.58 -1.29
CA SER A 261 -3.56 -12.20 -0.07
C SER A 261 -5.08 -12.16 -0.26
N GLY A 262 -5.57 -12.11 -1.49
CA GLY A 262 -7.00 -12.18 -1.81
C GLY A 262 -7.53 -13.60 -2.02
N TYR A 263 -6.66 -14.61 -2.06
CA TYR A 263 -7.07 -15.99 -2.28
C TYR A 263 -7.68 -16.62 -1.03
N LYS A 264 -8.58 -17.57 -1.28
CA LYS A 264 -9.30 -18.33 -0.25
C LYS A 264 -9.03 -19.83 -0.33
N SER A 265 -8.26 -20.27 -1.33
CA SER A 265 -7.91 -21.67 -1.54
C SER A 265 -6.39 -21.83 -1.62
N PHE A 266 -5.89 -22.93 -1.08
CA PHE A 266 -4.49 -23.28 -1.21
C PHE A 266 -4.10 -23.61 -2.66
N SER A 267 -5.01 -24.18 -3.45
CA SER A 267 -4.77 -24.51 -4.87
C SER A 267 -4.53 -23.28 -5.74
N ASP A 268 -5.27 -22.18 -5.52
CA ASP A 268 -5.05 -20.93 -6.24
C ASP A 268 -3.70 -20.33 -5.85
N TYR A 269 -3.38 -20.32 -4.55
CA TYR A 269 -2.08 -19.87 -4.04
C TYR A 269 -0.93 -20.66 -4.65
N GLN A 270 -1.03 -22.00 -4.68
CA GLN A 270 -0.03 -22.87 -5.28
C GLN A 270 0.16 -22.58 -6.76
N SER A 271 -0.92 -22.40 -7.52
CA SER A 271 -0.88 -22.10 -8.96
C SER A 271 -0.18 -20.76 -9.23
N LEU A 272 -0.48 -19.73 -8.43
CA LEU A 272 0.16 -18.43 -8.51
C LEU A 272 1.65 -18.49 -8.18
N MET A 273 2.01 -19.19 -7.10
CA MET A 273 3.40 -19.34 -6.67
C MET A 273 4.22 -20.18 -7.68
N ALA A 274 3.62 -21.19 -8.31
CA ALA A 274 4.25 -21.94 -9.39
C ALA A 274 4.57 -21.04 -10.60
N ALA A 275 3.64 -20.14 -10.98
CA ALA A 275 3.84 -19.24 -12.11
C ALA A 275 4.81 -18.08 -11.82
N TYR A 276 4.70 -17.48 -10.64
CA TYR A 276 5.32 -16.18 -10.35
C TYR A 276 6.09 -16.11 -9.03
N GLY A 277 6.17 -17.20 -8.26
CA GLY A 277 6.90 -17.26 -6.98
C GLY A 277 8.39 -16.92 -7.08
N LYS A 278 8.99 -17.04 -8.28
CA LYS A 278 10.36 -16.58 -8.57
C LYS A 278 10.60 -15.10 -8.27
N TYR A 279 9.55 -14.27 -8.22
CA TYR A 279 9.64 -12.84 -7.90
C TYR A 279 9.50 -12.55 -6.40
N VAL A 280 9.24 -13.56 -5.56
CA VAL A 280 9.24 -13.41 -4.09
C VAL A 280 10.68 -13.51 -3.60
N LEU A 281 11.37 -12.38 -3.59
CA LEU A 281 12.83 -12.31 -3.46
C LEU A 281 13.29 -12.05 -2.02
N THR A 282 12.71 -11.05 -1.37
CA THR A 282 13.21 -10.55 -0.08
C THR A 282 12.79 -11.45 1.08
N LYS A 283 13.46 -11.30 2.23
CA LYS A 283 13.12 -12.03 3.45
C LYS A 283 11.70 -11.69 3.91
N GLU A 284 11.35 -10.41 3.86
CA GLU A 284 10.04 -9.88 4.25
C GLU A 284 8.95 -10.42 3.33
N GLN A 285 9.21 -10.49 2.03
CA GLN A 285 8.30 -11.07 1.04
C GLN A 285 8.06 -12.56 1.29
N LYS A 286 9.11 -13.33 1.61
CA LYS A 286 9.00 -14.75 1.96
C LYS A 286 8.17 -14.97 3.23
N LEU A 287 8.46 -14.21 4.30
CA LEU A 287 7.69 -14.25 5.54
C LEU A 287 6.20 -13.92 5.30
N LYS A 288 5.94 -12.89 4.50
CA LYS A 288 4.56 -12.54 4.14
C LYS A 288 3.89 -13.63 3.30
N SER A 289 4.63 -14.29 2.42
CA SER A 289 4.13 -15.42 1.64
C SER A 289 3.69 -16.57 2.57
N GLU A 290 4.50 -16.89 3.57
CA GLU A 290 4.17 -17.90 4.60
C GLU A 290 2.93 -17.50 5.41
N GLN A 291 2.82 -16.23 5.81
CA GLN A 291 1.66 -15.69 6.52
C GLN A 291 0.37 -15.73 5.69
N ILE A 292 0.47 -15.57 4.37
CA ILE A 292 -0.67 -15.70 3.45
C ILE A 292 -1.04 -17.17 3.28
N MET A 293 -0.05 -18.05 3.10
CA MET A 293 -0.25 -19.48 2.86
C MET A 293 -0.84 -20.21 4.07
N SER A 294 -0.30 -19.94 5.27
CA SER A 294 -0.65 -20.67 6.50
C SER A 294 -2.16 -20.77 6.77
N PRO A 295 -2.96 -19.68 6.71
CA PRO A 295 -4.41 -19.78 6.91
C PRO A 295 -5.17 -20.43 5.74
N LEU A 296 -4.54 -20.65 4.57
CA LEU A 296 -5.15 -21.36 3.44
C LEU A 296 -5.01 -22.88 3.58
N LEU A 297 -4.08 -23.34 4.43
CA LEU A 297 -3.92 -24.75 4.80
C LEU A 297 -5.01 -25.19 5.79
N THR A 298 -6.27 -24.89 5.48
CA THR A 298 -7.42 -25.39 6.25
C THR A 298 -7.75 -26.80 5.80
N TYR A 299 -7.59 -27.78 6.69
CA TYR A 299 -8.12 -29.12 6.50
C TYR A 299 -9.51 -29.17 7.11
N LYS A 300 -10.55 -29.24 6.27
CA LYS A 300 -11.88 -29.57 6.77
C LYS A 300 -12.09 -31.07 6.72
N ALA A 301 -12.74 -31.61 7.73
CA ALA A 301 -13.16 -33.01 7.71
C ALA A 301 -14.01 -33.26 6.44
N GLY A 302 -13.63 -34.28 5.66
CA GLY A 302 -14.27 -34.61 4.39
C GLY A 302 -13.62 -34.01 3.13
N GLU A 303 -12.67 -33.08 3.26
CA GLU A 303 -11.83 -32.64 2.12
C GLU A 303 -10.69 -33.63 1.86
N ALA A 304 -10.11 -33.56 0.64
CA ALA A 304 -8.96 -34.37 0.29
C ALA A 304 -7.76 -34.01 1.19
N SER A 305 -7.00 -35.02 1.63
CA SER A 305 -5.75 -34.80 2.37
C SER A 305 -4.69 -34.12 1.47
N LEU A 306 -3.67 -33.50 2.08
CA LEU A 306 -2.46 -33.15 1.32
C LEU A 306 -1.91 -34.37 0.61
N ASP A 307 -1.43 -34.17 -0.63
CA ASP A 307 -0.61 -35.15 -1.32
C ASP A 307 0.86 -34.82 -1.06
N PHE A 308 1.58 -35.74 -0.45
CA PHE A 308 3.01 -35.64 -0.21
C PHE A 308 3.67 -36.99 -0.40
N SER A 309 4.97 -36.96 -0.67
CA SER A 309 5.79 -38.17 -0.77
C SER A 309 7.09 -37.99 -0.01
N TYR A 310 7.44 -39.00 0.78
CA TYR A 310 8.67 -39.04 1.57
C TYR A 310 9.35 -40.40 1.43
N PRO A 311 10.69 -40.45 1.50
CA PRO A 311 11.39 -41.71 1.63
C PRO A 311 11.08 -42.34 2.99
N ASP A 312 10.82 -43.64 3.01
CA ASP A 312 10.81 -44.42 4.24
C ASP A 312 12.24 -44.64 4.77
N HIS A 313 12.35 -45.36 5.89
CA HIS A 313 13.64 -45.68 6.52
C HIS A 313 14.61 -46.50 5.64
N THR A 314 14.12 -47.08 4.54
CA THR A 314 14.93 -47.80 3.53
C THR A 314 15.27 -46.95 2.30
N GLY A 315 14.76 -45.72 2.24
CA GLY A 315 14.92 -44.82 1.10
C GLY A 315 13.87 -45.01 0.00
N LYS A 316 12.88 -45.90 0.18
CA LYS A 316 11.80 -46.08 -0.79
C LYS A 316 10.81 -44.93 -0.66
N MET A 317 10.49 -44.26 -1.77
CA MET A 317 9.46 -43.22 -1.78
C MET A 317 8.08 -43.83 -1.50
N VAL A 318 7.39 -43.29 -0.50
CA VAL A 318 5.99 -43.58 -0.16
C VAL A 318 5.19 -42.30 -0.36
N SER A 319 4.03 -42.40 -1.01
CA SER A 319 3.12 -41.29 -1.25
C SER A 319 1.77 -41.50 -0.57
N MET A 320 1.02 -40.42 -0.38
CA MET A 320 -0.35 -40.51 0.14
C MET A 320 -1.28 -41.34 -0.75
N LYS A 321 -1.00 -41.41 -2.06
CA LYS A 321 -1.73 -42.27 -3.00
C LYS A 321 -1.54 -43.75 -2.72
N ASP A 322 -0.34 -44.15 -2.29
CA ASP A 322 -0.04 -45.56 -1.96
C ASP A 322 -0.82 -46.05 -0.73
N LEU A 323 -1.29 -45.12 0.12
CA LEU A 323 -2.04 -45.39 1.34
C LEU A 323 -3.57 -45.30 1.14
N LYS A 324 -4.03 -45.02 -0.08
CA LYS A 324 -5.46 -44.83 -0.39
C LYS A 324 -6.27 -46.09 -0.03
N GLY A 325 -7.43 -45.88 0.58
CA GLY A 325 -8.33 -46.95 1.02
C GLY A 325 -8.08 -47.43 2.45
N LYS A 326 -7.08 -46.86 3.15
CA LYS A 326 -6.82 -47.10 4.58
C LYS A 326 -7.14 -45.86 5.40
N VAL A 327 -7.43 -46.07 6.69
CA VAL A 327 -7.36 -44.98 7.68
C VAL A 327 -5.88 -44.71 7.92
N VAL A 328 -5.46 -43.46 7.70
CA VAL A 328 -4.06 -43.03 7.85
C VAL A 328 -3.97 -42.04 8.99
N LEU A 329 -3.15 -42.35 9.99
CA LEU A 329 -2.74 -41.41 11.03
C LEU A 329 -1.39 -40.81 10.63
N ILE A 330 -1.29 -39.49 10.61
CA ILE A 330 -0.04 -38.77 10.33
C ILE A 330 0.47 -38.18 11.65
N ASP A 331 1.63 -38.65 12.09
CA ASP A 331 2.35 -38.12 13.24
C ASP A 331 3.52 -37.25 12.77
N VAL A 332 3.44 -35.93 13.00
CA VAL A 332 4.48 -34.96 12.63
C VAL A 332 5.31 -34.63 13.86
N TRP A 333 6.52 -35.19 13.92
CA TRP A 333 7.42 -35.05 15.07
C TRP A 333 8.89 -34.84 14.66
N ALA A 334 9.75 -34.62 15.65
CA ALA A 334 11.20 -34.54 15.46
C ALA A 334 11.95 -35.21 16.61
N THR A 335 13.16 -35.73 16.36
CA THR A 335 13.99 -36.46 17.35
C THR A 335 14.29 -35.65 18.62
N TRP A 336 14.34 -34.34 18.48
CA TRP A 336 14.56 -33.36 19.55
C TRP A 336 13.26 -32.86 20.19
N CYS A 337 12.09 -33.22 19.67
CA CYS A 337 10.80 -32.85 20.26
C CYS A 337 10.49 -33.74 21.47
N GLY A 338 10.76 -33.23 22.67
CA GLY A 338 10.48 -33.91 23.93
C GLY A 338 9.02 -34.35 24.07
N PRO A 339 8.03 -33.44 23.92
CA PRO A 339 6.61 -33.78 23.99
C PRO A 339 6.19 -34.83 22.97
N CYS A 340 6.64 -34.71 21.70
CA CYS A 340 6.28 -35.67 20.65
C CYS A 340 6.72 -37.10 21.00
N LYS A 341 7.92 -37.27 21.56
CA LYS A 341 8.40 -38.59 22.01
C LYS A 341 7.57 -39.19 23.14
N GLY A 342 6.94 -38.35 23.97
CA GLY A 342 6.02 -38.78 25.02
C GLY A 342 4.72 -39.38 24.48
N GLU A 343 4.28 -38.95 23.30
CA GLU A 343 3.06 -39.45 22.65
C GLU A 343 3.27 -40.79 21.92
N ILE A 344 4.47 -41.06 21.38
CA ILE A 344 4.78 -42.26 20.58
C ILE A 344 4.38 -43.60 21.25
N PRO A 345 4.62 -43.82 22.56
CA PRO A 345 4.20 -45.06 23.23
C PRO A 345 2.69 -45.33 23.18
N HIS A 346 1.87 -44.30 23.02
CA HIS A 346 0.40 -44.40 22.95
C HIS A 346 -0.12 -44.69 21.53
N LEU A 347 0.75 -44.64 20.52
CA LEU A 347 0.41 -44.91 19.11
C LEU A 347 0.61 -46.37 18.69
N LYS A 348 1.03 -47.24 19.63
CA LYS A 348 1.39 -48.64 19.36
C LYS A 348 0.22 -49.61 19.46
#